data_AF-A0A8X6U7P0-F1
#
_entry.id   AF-A0A8X6U7P0-F1
#
_cell.length_a   1.000
_cell.length_b   1.000
_cell.length_c   1.000
_cell.angle_alpha   90.00
_cell.angle_beta   90.00
_cell.angle_gamma   90.00
#
_symmetry.space_group_name_H-M   'P 1'
#
loop_
_entity.id
_entity.type
_entity.pdbx_description
1 polymer ?
#
loop_
_entity_poly.entity_id
_entity_poly.type
_entity_poly.pdbx_seq_one_letter_code
_entity_poly.pdbx_strand_id
1 'polypeptide(L)' 'MVGQCVMFFVAGYDTTATTLAHASYFLALNPEIQNKLFAELREILKKTEGELTYEALQRMKYLDNVIAETLRLYPVTS' A
#
# COMPACT_ATOMS: atom_id res chain seq x y z
N MET A 1 0.31 18.20 25.35
CA MET A 1 -0.03 16.83 24.90
C MET A 1 -0.68 16.82 23.52
N VAL A 2 -1.76 17.59 23.28
CA VAL A 2 -2.46 17.65 21.97
C VAL A 2 -1.55 18.05 20.80
N GLY A 3 -0.66 19.04 20.96
CA GLY A 3 0.23 19.49 19.87
C GLY A 3 1.21 18.42 19.37
N GLN A 4 1.64 17.49 20.22
CA GLN A 4 2.50 16.37 19.80
C GLN A 4 1.71 15.35 18.99
N CYS A 5 0.46 15.06 19.36
CA CYS A 5 -0.43 14.19 18.58
C CYS A 5 -0.70 14.75 17.17
N VAL A 6 -0.87 16.06 17.05
CA VAL A 6 -1.04 16.73 15.74
C VAL A 6 0.22 16.58 14.89
N MET A 7 1.41 16.75 15.46
CA MET A 7 2.66 16.56 14.72
C MET A 7 2.83 15.12 14.20
N PHE A 8 2.53 14.10 15.01
CA PHE A 8 2.56 12.71 14.55
C PHE A 8 1.55 12.45 13.42
N PHE A 9 0.35 13.03 13.53
CA PHE A 9 -0.68 12.88 12.50
C PHE A 9 -0.24 13.49 11.17
N VAL A 10 0.26 14.74 11.18
CA VAL A 10 0.69 15.44 9.96
C VAL A 10 1.90 14.74 9.32
N ALA A 11 2.90 14.35 10.11
CA ALA A 11 4.07 13.65 9.60
C ALA A 11 3.71 12.29 8.97
N GLY A 12 2.77 11.55 9.58
CA GLY A 12 2.26 10.30 9.02
C GLY A 12 1.38 10.50 7.78
N TYR A 13 0.61 11.59 7.74
CA TYR A 13 -0.29 11.90 6.64
C TYR A 13 0.46 12.20 5.35
N ASP A 14 1.40 13.16 5.36
CA ASP A 14 2.10 13.59 4.14
C ASP A 14 2.91 12.45 3.49
N THR A 15 3.58 11.65 4.33
CA THR A 15 4.39 10.51 3.89
C THR A 15 3.52 9.39 3.31
N THR A 16 2.41 9.04 3.98
CA THR A 16 1.49 8.00 3.50
C THR A 16 0.76 8.43 2.24
N ALA A 17 0.26 9.67 2.19
CA ALA A 17 -0.46 10.21 1.03
C ALA A 17 0.42 10.22 -0.22
N THR A 18 1.67 10.67 -0.09
CA THR A 18 2.64 10.70 -1.20
C THR A 18 2.98 9.28 -1.68
N THR A 19 3.19 8.34 -0.75
CA THR A 19 3.46 6.94 -1.08
C THR A 19 2.30 6.32 -1.86
N LEU A 20 1.06 6.51 -1.40
CA LEU A 20 -0.13 5.98 -2.07
C LEU A 20 -0.35 6.60 -3.45
N ALA A 21 -0.07 7.90 -3.61
CA ALA A 21 -0.15 8.58 -4.89
C ALA A 21 0.85 7.98 -5.91
N HIS A 22 2.12 7.80 -5.51
CA HIS A 22 3.13 7.17 -6.36
C HIS A 22 2.84 5.71 -6.66
N ALA A 23 2.41 4.92 -5.66
CA ALA A 23 2.04 3.53 -5.86
C ALA A 23 0.90 3.40 -6.89
N SER A 24 -0.14 4.24 -6.76
CA SER A 24 -1.27 4.27 -7.68
C SER A 24 -0.83 4.69 -9.09
N TYR A 25 0.06 5.67 -9.20
CA TYR A 25 0.64 6.11 -10.47
C TYR A 25 1.43 4.99 -11.15
N PHE A 26 2.29 4.28 -10.41
CA PHE A 26 3.06 3.16 -10.97
C PHE A 26 2.17 1.99 -11.38
N LEU A 27 1.12 1.68 -10.61
CA LEU A 27 0.16 0.65 -10.99
C LEU A 27 -0.60 1.01 -12.28
N ALA A 28 -1.00 2.27 -12.44
CA ALA A 28 -1.65 2.75 -13.66
C ALA A 28 -0.73 2.67 -14.90
N LEU A 29 0.56 2.89 -14.73
CA LEU A 29 1.56 2.76 -15.80
C LEU A 29 1.96 1.31 -16.10
N ASN A 30 1.76 0.38 -15.17
CA ASN A 30 2.15 -1.02 -15.30
C ASN A 30 0.93 -1.96 -15.12
N PRO A 31 0.04 -2.06 -16.14
CA PRO A 31 -1.17 -2.88 -16.05
C PRO A 31 -0.91 -4.36 -15.73
N GLU A 32 0.24 -4.91 -16.14
CA GLU A 32 0.63 -6.30 -15.84
C GLU A 32 0.85 -6.51 -14.33
N ILE A 33 1.57 -5.58 -13.68
CA ILE A 33 1.78 -5.56 -12.23
C ILE A 33 0.44 -5.38 -11.51
N GLN A 34 -0.41 -4.45 -11.98
CA GLN A 34 -1.73 -4.22 -11.42
C GLN A 34 -2.61 -5.48 -11.48
N ASN A 35 -2.63 -6.17 -12.63
CA ASN A 35 -3.38 -7.42 -12.80
C ASN A 35 -2.86 -8.53 -11.87
N LYS A 36 -1.54 -8.62 -11.71
CA LYS A 36 -0.91 -9.59 -10.80
C LYS A 36 -1.25 -9.33 -9.34
N LEU A 37 -1.23 -8.07 -8.91
CA LEU A 37 -1.67 -7.66 -7.58
C LEU A 37 -3.16 -7.96 -7.36
N PHE A 38 -4.00 -7.67 -8.36
CA PHE A 38 -5.42 -7.98 -8.30
C PHE A 38 -5.69 -9.48 -8.22
N ALA A 39 -4.90 -10.31 -8.90
CA ALA A 39 -4.99 -11.76 -8.82
C ALA A 39 -4.66 -12.27 -7.40
N GLU A 40 -3.61 -11.74 -6.76
CA GLU A 40 -3.29 -12.05 -5.36
C GLU A 40 -4.45 -11.69 -4.42
N LEU A 41 -5.00 -10.47 -4.57
CA LEU A 41 -6.15 -10.02 -3.79
C LEU A 41 -7.35 -10.96 -3.97
N ARG A 42 -7.67 -11.34 -5.21
CA ARG A 42 -8.76 -12.27 -5.51
C ARG A 42 -8.53 -13.65 -4.89
N GLU A 43 -7.29 -14.14 -4.89
CA GLU A 43 -6.95 -15.42 -4.26
C GLU A 43 -7.17 -15.38 -2.75
N ILE A 44 -6.75 -14.30 -2.10
CA ILE A 44 -6.91 -14.15 -0.65
C ILE A 44 -8.38 -13.99 -0.28
N LEU A 45 -9.15 -13.16 -1.00
CA LEU A 45 -10.58 -13.02 -0.74
C LEU A 45 -11.32 -14.34 -0.91
N LYS A 46 -10.94 -15.21 -1.85
CA LYS A 46 -11.50 -16.56 -1.96
C LYS A 46 -11.19 -17.44 -0.74
N LYS A 47 -10.00 -17.30 -0.15
CA LYS A 47 -9.58 -18.06 1.03
C LYS A 47 -10.22 -17.56 2.33
N THR A 48 -10.64 -16.30 2.37
CA THR A 48 -11.24 -15.66 3.54
C THR A 48 -12.75 -15.46 3.41
N GLU A 49 -13.42 -16.25 2.56
CA GLU A 49 -14.88 -16.17 2.34
C GLU A 49 -15.40 -14.75 1.96
N GLY A 50 -14.53 -13.95 1.33
CA GLY A 50 -14.82 -12.57 0.93
C GLY A 50 -14.50 -11.51 1.97
N GLU A 51 -14.03 -11.89 3.16
CA GLU A 51 -13.66 -10.94 4.20
C GLU A 51 -12.20 -10.46 4.06
N LEU A 52 -12.01 -9.15 4.12
CA LEU A 52 -10.69 -8.54 4.17
C LEU A 52 -10.30 -8.27 5.63
N THR A 53 -9.81 -9.31 6.31
CA THR A 53 -9.29 -9.18 7.67
C THR A 53 -7.86 -8.66 7.70
N TYR A 54 -7.38 -8.24 8.87
CA TYR A 54 -5.98 -7.80 9.03
C TYR A 54 -5.00 -8.94 8.73
N GLU A 55 -5.31 -10.16 9.15
CA GLU A 55 -4.52 -11.35 8.87
C GLU A 55 -4.51 -11.69 7.37
N ALA A 56 -5.62 -11.47 6.68
CA ALA A 56 -5.70 -11.63 5.24
C ALA A 56 -4.81 -10.60 4.51
N LEU A 57 -4.82 -9.34 4.97
CA LEU A 57 -3.98 -8.28 4.44
C LEU A 57 -2.48 -8.60 4.63
N GLN A 58 -2.09 -9.10 5.81
CA GLN A 58 -0.71 -9.52 6.07
C GLN A 58 -0.22 -10.68 5.18
N ARG A 59 -1.12 -11.39 4.51
CA ARG A 59 -0.77 -12.46 3.56
C ARG A 59 -0.56 -11.94 2.13
N MET A 60 -0.81 -10.65 1.86
CA MET A 60 -0.62 -10.00 0.56
C MET A 60 0.85 -9.65 0.32
N LYS A 61 1.69 -10.66 0.11
CA LYS A 61 3.13 -10.47 -0.08
C LYS A 61 3.47 -9.61 -1.30
N TYR A 62 2.69 -9.73 -2.38
CA TYR A 62 2.92 -8.94 -3.59
C TYR A 62 2.54 -7.48 -3.39
N LEU A 63 1.47 -7.20 -2.63
CA LEU A 63 1.17 -5.83 -2.19
C LEU A 63 2.34 -5.20 -1.43
N ASP A 64 2.91 -5.92 -0.46
CA ASP A 64 4.08 -5.44 0.29
C ASP A 64 5.26 -5.12 -0.62
N ASN A 65 5.52 -5.98 -1.62
CA ASN A 65 6.56 -5.74 -2.61
C ASN A 65 6.28 -4.49 -3.46
N VAL A 66 5.03 -4.24 -3.86
CA VAL A 66 4.65 -3.05 -4.64
C VAL A 66 4.90 -1.78 -3.82
N ILE A 67 4.55 -1.77 -2.54
CA ILE A 67 4.82 -0.64 -1.64
C ILE A 67 6.33 -0.46 -1.43
N ALA A 68 7.07 -1.55 -1.20
CA ALA A 68 8.52 -1.50 -1.03
C ALA A 68 9.23 -0.96 -2.28
N GLU A 69 8.81 -1.39 -3.47
CA GLU A 69 9.36 -0.89 -4.74
C GLU A 69 9.00 0.56 -5.01
N THR A 70 7.77 0.97 -4.64
CA THR A 70 7.35 2.38 -4.69
C THR A 70 8.27 3.23 -3.83
N LEU A 71 8.56 2.81 -2.59
CA LEU A 71 9.46 3.52 -1.67
C LEU A 71 10.93 3.48 -2.12
N ARG A 72 11.35 2.41 -2.81
CA ARG A 72 12.69 2.32 -3.41
C ARG A 72 12.88 3.32 -4.54
N LEU A 73 11.85 3.54 -5.36
CA LEU A 73 11.86 4.48 -6.49
C LEU A 73 11.61 5.93 -6.04
N TYR A 74 10.67 6.13 -5.11
CA TYR A 74 10.32 7.41 -4.53
C TYR A 74 10.35 7.31 -3.01
N PRO A 75 11.54 7.50 -2.39
CA PRO A 75 11.63 7.58 -0.95
C PRO A 75 10.87 8.82 -0.46
N VAL A 76 10.12 8.66 0.64
CA VAL A 76 9.36 9.74 1.31
C VAL A 76 10.22 10.90 1.82
N THR A 77 11.54 10.77 1.75
CA THR A 77 12.52 11.81 2.05
C THR A 77 13.35 12.05 0.79
N SER A 78 12.99 13.06 0.01
CA SER A 78 13.84 13.69 -1.01
C SER A 78 13.70 15.20 -0.88
#